data_AF-A0A7S3SWD5-F1
#
_entry.id   AF-A0A7S3SWD5-F1
#
_cell.length_a   1.000
_cell.length_b   1.000
_cell.length_c   1.000
_cell.angle_alpha   90.00
_cell.angle_beta   90.00
_cell.angle_gamma   90.00
#
_symmetry.space_group_name_H-M   'P 1'
#
loop_
_entity.id
_entity.type
_entity.pdbx_description
1 polymer ?
#
loop_
_entity_poly.entity_id
_entity_poly.type
_entity_poly.pdbx_seq_one_letter_code
_entity_poly.pdbx_strand_id
1 'polypeptide(L)'
;VKDMRRWMCAMARPGEWVVQPGTSHVQPPLTLATEIIRSHIFRCLHKELPYVLQQRNLAWTPLRNGGLRIDQQLLLPPKRPGGPAKKSTRNIVESRLPMIGKAARQDLTEAFGRQVSLFLTLGTIGPADELNL
;
A
#
# COMPACT_ATOMS: atom_id res chain seq x y z
N VAL A 1 7.01 -7.53 25.83
CA VAL A 1 5.71 -6.87 25.54
C VAL A 1 4.94 -6.48 26.80
N LYS A 2 4.79 -7.36 27.81
CA LYS A 2 4.04 -7.05 29.05
C LYS A 2 4.59 -5.86 29.85
N ASP A 3 5.92 -5.75 30.00
CA ASP A 3 6.53 -4.65 30.77
C ASP A 3 6.37 -3.28 30.10
N MET A 4 6.50 -3.24 28.77
CA MET A 4 6.30 -2.02 27.99
C MET A 4 4.85 -1.53 28.08
N ARG A 5 3.87 -2.44 28.01
CA ARG A 5 2.46 -2.11 28.21
C ARG A 5 2.22 -1.51 29.60
N ARG A 6 2.84 -2.10 30.63
CA ARG A 6 2.71 -1.63 32.02
C ARG A 6 3.28 -0.23 32.21
N TRP A 7 4.44 0.05 31.61
CA TRP A 7 5.09 1.36 31.66
C TRP A 7 4.28 2.43 30.93
N MET A 8 3.72 2.13 29.75
CA MET A 8 2.87 3.07 29.01
C MET A 8 1.57 3.38 29.75
N CYS A 9 0.94 2.38 30.38
CA CYS A 9 -0.24 2.59 31.22
C CYS A 9 0.06 3.48 32.44
N ALA A 10 1.26 3.39 33.02
CA ALA A 10 1.66 4.21 34.17
C ALA A 10 1.91 5.69 33.80
N MET A 11 2.22 5.98 32.53
CA MET A 11 2.40 7.36 32.02
C MET A 11 1.14 7.98 31.43
N ALA A 12 0.07 7.21 31.25
CA ALA A 12 -1.18 7.72 30.71
C ALA A 12 -1.81 8.73 31.66
N ARG A 13 -2.21 9.89 31.14
CA ARG A 13 -2.94 10.89 31.93
C ARG A 13 -4.37 10.39 32.18
N PRO A 14 -4.93 10.61 33.37
CA PRO A 14 -6.34 10.36 33.61
C PRO A 14 -7.17 11.29 32.71
N GLY A 15 -8.11 10.71 31.97
CA GLY A 15 -8.99 11.40 31.04
C GLY A 15 -10.10 10.46 30.57
N GLU A 16 -11.18 11.01 30.04
CA GLU A 16 -12.24 10.19 29.46
C GLU A 16 -11.73 9.40 28.26
N TRP A 17 -12.29 8.19 28.09
CA TRP A 17 -11.99 7.36 26.93
C TRP A 17 -12.52 8.05 25.67
N VAL A 18 -11.61 8.51 24.81
CA VAL A 18 -11.95 9.15 23.53
C VAL A 18 -12.60 8.16 22.56
N VAL A 19 -12.31 6.86 22.72
CA VAL A 19 -12.84 5.78 21.86
C VAL A 19 -13.68 4.84 22.71
N GLN A 20 -14.87 4.49 22.22
CA GLN A 20 -15.79 3.61 22.94
C GLN A 20 -15.25 2.17 22.96
N PRO A 21 -15.45 1.42 24.07
CA PRO A 21 -15.10 0.01 24.13
C PRO A 21 -15.88 -0.78 23.08
N GLY A 22 -15.18 -1.45 22.17
CA GLY A 22 -15.78 -2.23 21.09
C GLY A 22 -15.85 -1.54 19.74
N THR A 23 -15.44 -0.27 19.63
CA THR A 23 -15.23 0.37 18.32
C THR A 23 -14.02 -0.28 17.65
N SER A 24 -14.26 -1.22 16.74
CA SER A 24 -13.24 -1.62 15.78
C SER A 24 -12.97 -0.44 14.84
N HIS A 25 -11.69 -0.12 14.62
CA HIS A 25 -11.32 0.76 13.52
C HIS A 25 -11.69 0.05 12.21
N VAL A 26 -12.90 0.32 11.70
CA VAL A 26 -13.28 -0.10 10.36
C VAL A 26 -12.46 0.77 9.41
N GLN A 27 -11.29 0.28 9.02
CA GLN A 27 -10.54 0.91 7.95
C GLN A 27 -11.39 0.86 6.68
N PRO A 28 -11.48 1.96 5.92
CA PRO A 28 -12.14 1.93 4.62
C PRO A 28 -11.54 0.79 3.78
N PRO A 29 -12.36 0.04 3.01
CA PRO A 29 -11.86 -1.06 2.16
C PRO A 29 -10.71 -0.64 1.24
N LEU A 30 -10.76 0.60 0.75
CA LEU A 30 -9.70 1.17 -0.06
C LEU A 30 -8.38 1.32 0.71
N THR A 31 -8.44 1.77 1.96
CA THR A 31 -7.27 1.94 2.82
C THR A 31 -6.63 0.59 3.12
N LEU A 32 -7.45 -0.40 3.50
CA LEU A 32 -6.98 -1.76 3.74
C LEU A 32 -6.31 -2.35 2.49
N ALA A 33 -6.93 -2.20 1.32
CA ALA A 33 -6.36 -2.67 0.06
C ALA A 33 -5.02 -1.98 -0.24
N THR A 34 -4.94 -0.66 0.00
CA THR A 34 -3.73 0.13 -0.19
C THR A 34 -2.61 -0.34 0.73
N GLU A 35 -2.90 -0.58 2.01
CA GLU A 35 -1.92 -1.04 2.99
C GLU A 35 -1.38 -2.44 2.70
N ILE A 36 -2.26 -3.38 2.32
CA ILE A 36 -1.84 -4.74 1.93
C ILE A 36 -0.88 -4.68 0.74
N ILE A 37 -1.26 -3.95 -0.32
CA ILE A 37 -0.44 -3.80 -1.53
C ILE A 37 0.90 -3.14 -1.18
N ARG A 38 0.87 -2.07 -0.39
CA ARG A 38 2.05 -1.34 0.07
C ARG A 38 3.00 -2.24 0.87
N SER A 39 2.49 -3.09 1.75
CA SER A 39 3.30 -4.06 2.52
C SER A 39 4.04 -5.04 1.60
N HIS A 40 3.36 -5.62 0.60
CA HIS A 40 3.99 -6.53 -0.36
C HIS A 40 5.05 -5.84 -1.23
N ILE A 41 4.76 -4.63 -1.68
CA ILE A 41 5.70 -3.80 -2.44
C ILE A 41 6.98 -3.57 -1.63
N PHE A 42 6.87 -3.12 -0.38
CA PHE A 42 8.04 -2.89 0.46
C PHE A 42 8.81 -4.17 0.74
N ARG A 43 8.12 -5.28 1.03
CA ARG A 43 8.79 -6.57 1.28
C ARG A 43 9.63 -7.01 0.07
N CYS A 44 9.06 -6.95 -1.13
CA CYS A 44 9.72 -7.44 -2.35
C CYS A 44 10.76 -6.47 -2.94
N LEU A 45 10.68 -5.19 -2.61
CA LEU A 45 11.48 -4.13 -3.26
C LEU A 45 12.23 -3.23 -2.27
N HIS A 46 12.37 -3.62 -1.00
CA HIS A 46 13.05 -2.85 0.05
C HIS A 46 14.48 -2.37 -0.31
N LYS A 47 15.20 -3.06 -1.21
CA LYS A 47 16.56 -2.68 -1.63
C LYS A 47 16.59 -1.70 -2.81
N GLU A 48 15.51 -1.62 -3.57
CA GLU A 48 15.50 -1.00 -4.90
C GLU A 48 14.53 0.18 -4.99
N LEU A 49 13.59 0.32 -4.04
CA LEU A 49 12.62 1.40 -4.07
C LEU A 49 13.18 2.73 -3.52
N PRO A 50 12.93 3.84 -4.24
CA PRO A 50 12.95 5.15 -3.63
C PRO A 50 11.85 5.20 -2.56
N TYR A 51 12.16 5.70 -1.37
CA TYR A 51 11.18 5.88 -0.28
C TYR A 51 9.96 6.77 -0.65
N VAL A 52 9.97 7.37 -1.84
CA VAL A 52 8.96 8.30 -2.37
C VAL A 52 7.97 7.62 -3.34
N LEU A 53 7.76 6.31 -3.24
CA LEU A 53 6.74 5.62 -4.05
C LEU A 53 5.34 6.07 -3.61
N GLN A 54 4.57 6.59 -4.55
CA GLN A 54 3.16 6.90 -4.37
C GLN A 54 2.28 5.81 -5.01
N GLN A 55 1.18 5.47 -4.34
CA GLN A 55 0.18 4.53 -4.84
C GLN A 55 -1.12 5.28 -5.07
N ARG A 56 -1.70 5.11 -6.26
CA ARG A 56 -2.95 5.74 -6.68
C ARG A 56 -3.95 4.67 -7.12
N ASN A 57 -5.16 4.72 -6.58
CA ASN A 57 -6.26 3.89 -7.08
C ASN A 57 -6.82 4.51 -8.36
N LEU A 58 -6.95 3.70 -9.42
CA LEU A 58 -7.54 4.13 -10.68
C LEU A 58 -9.00 3.71 -10.79
N ALA A 59 -9.30 2.47 -10.43
CA ALA A 59 -10.66 1.94 -10.51
C ALA A 59 -10.94 0.97 -9.36
N TRP A 60 -12.20 0.97 -8.95
CA TRP A 60 -12.77 0.06 -7.97
C TRP A 60 -14.11 -0.44 -8.49
N THR A 61 -14.08 -1.56 -9.22
CA THR A 61 -15.26 -2.05 -9.94
C THR A 61 -15.71 -3.39 -9.36
N PRO A 62 -16.88 -3.44 -8.69
CA PRO A 62 -17.48 -4.71 -8.32
C PRO A 62 -17.95 -5.46 -9.58
N LEU A 63 -17.53 -6.72 -9.74
CA LEU A 63 -17.97 -7.57 -10.85
C LEU A 63 -19.34 -8.18 -10.52
N ARG A 64 -20.14 -8.44 -11.57
CA ARG A 64 -21.43 -9.13 -11.46
C ARG A 64 -21.34 -10.51 -10.79
N ASN A 65 -20.17 -11.13 -10.85
CA ASN A 65 -19.89 -12.47 -10.32
C ASN A 65 -19.61 -12.45 -8.79
N GLY A 66 -19.81 -11.31 -8.12
CA GLY A 66 -19.43 -11.12 -6.71
C GLY A 66 -17.93 -10.85 -6.51
N GLY A 67 -17.12 -10.85 -7.57
CA GLY A 67 -15.70 -10.47 -7.50
C GLY A 67 -15.49 -8.96 -7.40
N LEU A 68 -14.28 -8.53 -7.07
CA LEU A 68 -13.88 -7.13 -7.02
C LEU A 68 -12.66 -6.89 -7.91
N ARG A 69 -12.72 -5.94 -8.84
CA ARG A 69 -11.56 -5.49 -9.61
C ARG A 69 -11.00 -4.22 -9.01
N ILE A 70 -9.71 -4.26 -8.71
CA ILE A 70 -8.97 -3.12 -8.18
C ILE A 70 -7.85 -2.81 -9.16
N ASP A 71 -7.90 -1.63 -9.76
CA ASP A 71 -6.84 -1.13 -10.64
C ASP A 71 -6.03 -0.09 -9.86
N GLN A 72 -4.74 -0.33 -9.72
CA GLN A 72 -3.82 0.50 -8.96
C GLN A 72 -2.63 0.89 -9.82
N GLN A 73 -2.21 2.14 -9.66
CA GLN A 73 -1.03 2.70 -10.31
C GLN A 73 0.02 3.00 -9.25
N LEU A 74 1.23 2.52 -9.49
CA LEU A 74 2.40 2.84 -8.68
C LEU A 74 3.20 3.91 -9.41
N LEU A 75 3.29 5.08 -8.78
CA LEU A 75 3.99 6.24 -9.30
C LEU A 75 5.41 6.24 -8.74
N LEU A 76 6.37 6.13 -9.65
CA LEU A 76 7.79 6.25 -9.32
C LEU A 76 8.24 7.70 -9.55
N PRO A 77 9.10 8.24 -8.68
CA PRO A 77 9.68 9.57 -8.90
C PRO A 77 10.54 9.57 -10.18
N PRO A 78 10.64 10.73 -10.86
CA PRO A 78 11.44 10.85 -12.06
C PRO A 78 12.92 10.56 -11.79
N LYS A 79 13.62 10.08 -12.82
CA LYS A 79 15.07 9.85 -12.77
C LYS A 79 15.76 11.20 -12.56
N ARG A 80 16.46 11.38 -11.44
CA ARG A 80 17.31 12.57 -11.24
C ARG A 80 18.40 12.60 -12.32
N PRO A 81 18.59 13.71 -13.06
CA PRO A 81 19.76 13.88 -13.90
C PRO A 81 21.00 13.89 -13.00
N GLY A 82 21.90 12.90 -13.17
CA GLY A 82 23.14 12.76 -12.39
C GLY A 82 23.16 11.65 -11.32
N GLY A 83 22.07 10.89 -11.12
CA GLY A 83 22.09 9.69 -10.27
C GLY A 83 22.80 8.51 -10.94
N PRO A 84 23.49 7.62 -10.18
CA PRO A 84 24.24 6.52 -10.77
C PRO A 84 23.33 5.63 -11.62
N ALA A 85 23.85 5.20 -12.77
CA ALA A 85 23.21 4.33 -13.74
C ALA A 85 23.01 2.90 -13.19
N LYS A 86 22.19 2.75 -12.15
CA LYS A 86 21.63 1.44 -11.80
C LYS A 86 20.60 1.07 -12.86
N LYS A 87 20.62 -0.18 -13.32
CA LYS A 87 19.58 -0.77 -14.19
C LYS A 87 18.23 -0.20 -13.76
N SER A 88 17.53 0.48 -14.69
CA SER A 88 16.37 1.33 -14.41
C SER A 88 15.51 0.70 -13.31
N THR A 89 15.43 1.32 -12.13
CA THR A 89 14.64 0.83 -10.98
C THR A 89 13.24 0.40 -11.42
N ARG A 90 12.68 1.13 -12.39
CA ARG A 90 11.44 0.79 -13.09
C ARG A 90 11.42 -0.63 -13.64
N ASN A 91 12.45 -1.06 -14.37
CA ASN A 91 12.52 -2.39 -14.99
C ASN A 91 12.62 -3.49 -13.93
N ILE A 92 13.34 -3.24 -12.82
CA ILE A 92 13.42 -4.18 -11.70
C ILE A 92 12.05 -4.33 -11.05
N VAL A 93 11.38 -3.21 -10.78
CA VAL A 93 10.02 -3.19 -10.23
C VAL A 93 9.04 -3.88 -11.18
N GLU A 94 9.09 -3.59 -12.48
CA GLU A 94 8.24 -4.17 -13.51
C GLU A 94 8.39 -5.70 -13.58
N SER A 95 9.62 -6.22 -13.55
CA SER A 95 9.88 -7.66 -13.54
C SER A 95 9.30 -8.39 -12.32
N ARG A 96 9.18 -7.69 -11.18
CA ARG A 96 8.68 -8.26 -9.91
C ARG A 96 7.20 -7.98 -9.67
N LEU A 97 6.61 -7.07 -10.44
CA LEU A 97 5.21 -6.65 -10.31
C LEU A 97 4.21 -7.82 -10.39
N PRO A 98 4.36 -8.81 -11.29
CA PRO A 98 3.45 -9.95 -11.34
C PRO A 98 3.49 -10.81 -10.08
N MET A 99 4.68 -11.02 -9.50
CA MET A 99 4.86 -11.79 -8.26
C MET A 99 4.21 -11.08 -7.06
N ILE A 100 4.44 -9.76 -6.95
CA ILE A 100 3.83 -8.90 -5.93
C ILE A 100 2.31 -8.90 -6.08
N GLY A 101 1.81 -8.73 -7.32
CA GLY A 101 0.39 -8.73 -7.62
C GLY A 101 -0.28 -10.05 -7.25
N LYS A 102 0.36 -11.19 -7.50
CA LYS A 102 -0.14 -12.51 -7.10
C LYS A 102 -0.25 -12.65 -5.58
N ALA A 103 0.80 -12.27 -4.84
CA ALA A 103 0.82 -12.35 -3.39
C ALA A 103 -0.21 -11.40 -2.75
N ALA A 104 -0.26 -10.14 -3.19
CA ALA A 104 -1.23 -9.17 -2.71
C ALA A 104 -2.67 -9.59 -3.02
N ARG A 105 -2.92 -10.16 -4.21
CA ARG A 105 -4.25 -10.67 -4.58
C ARG A 105 -4.75 -11.76 -3.63
N GLN A 106 -3.86 -12.66 -3.20
CA GLN A 106 -4.21 -13.74 -2.27
C GLN A 106 -4.65 -13.15 -0.93
N ASP A 107 -3.84 -12.28 -0.34
CA ASP A 107 -4.14 -11.64 0.94
C ASP A 107 -5.40 -10.75 0.86
N LEU A 108 -5.61 -10.05 -0.25
CA LEU A 108 -6.84 -9.26 -0.47
C LEU A 108 -8.08 -10.15 -0.56
N THR A 109 -7.97 -11.31 -1.22
CA THR A 109 -9.08 -12.26 -1.34
C THR A 109 -9.47 -12.83 0.02
N GLU A 110 -8.47 -13.12 0.87
CA GLU A 110 -8.68 -13.55 2.25
C GLU A 110 -9.28 -12.44 3.12
N ALA A 111 -8.72 -11.22 3.05
CA ALA A 111 -9.19 -10.08 3.84
C ALA A 111 -10.63 -9.64 3.50
N PHE A 112 -11.02 -9.70 2.22
CA PHE A 112 -12.37 -9.31 1.78
C PHE A 112 -13.36 -10.47 1.69
N GLY A 113 -12.92 -11.72 1.85
CA GLY A 113 -13.78 -12.91 1.74
C GLY A 113 -14.44 -13.09 0.37
N ARG A 114 -13.89 -12.47 -0.68
CA ARG A 114 -14.42 -12.50 -2.06
C ARG A 114 -13.28 -12.47 -3.07
N GLN A 115 -13.52 -12.98 -4.27
CA GLN A 115 -12.51 -13.02 -5.31
C GLN A 115 -12.08 -11.60 -5.74
N VAL A 116 -10.81 -11.25 -5.51
CA VAL A 116 -10.24 -9.97 -5.95
C VAL A 116 -9.40 -10.18 -7.21
N SER A 117 -9.51 -9.27 -8.17
CA SER A 117 -8.65 -9.16 -9.35
C SER A 117 -7.88 -7.85 -9.26
N LEU A 118 -6.58 -7.94 -8.94
CA LEU A 118 -5.70 -6.79 -8.77
C LEU A 118 -4.87 -6.57 -10.05
N PHE A 119 -4.95 -5.36 -10.60
CA PHE A 119 -4.08 -4.90 -11.67
C PHE A 119 -3.15 -3.80 -11.16
N LEU A 120 -1.85 -4.02 -11.32
CA LEU A 120 -0.82 -3.05 -10.96
C LEU A 120 -0.18 -2.51 -12.23
N THR A 121 -0.14 -1.19 -12.39
CA THR A 121 0.57 -0.53 -13.50
C THR A 121 1.59 0.47 -12.98
N LEU A 122 2.67 0.69 -13.74
CA LEU A 122 3.70 1.67 -13.39
C LEU A 122 3.46 3.00 -14.12
N GLY A 123 3.34 4.07 -13.34
CA GLY A 123 3.28 5.44 -13.84
C GLY A 123 4.53 6.24 -13.44
N THR A 124 4.77 7.34 -14.13
CA THR A 124 5.71 8.38 -13.70
C THR A 124 4.93 9.50 -13.05
N ILE A 125 5.43 10.04 -11.93
CA ILE A 125 4.95 11.32 -11.42
C ILE A 125 5.21 12.37 -12.51
N GLY A 126 4.15 12.96 -13.05
CA GLY A 126 4.25 14.08 -13.98
C GLY A 126 4.55 15.38 -13.22
N PRO A 127 5.01 16.44 -13.91
CA PRO A 127 5.33 17.73 -13.26
C PRO A 127 4.12 18.38 -12.56
N ALA A 128 2.88 17.99 -12.92
CA ALA A 128 1.67 18.48 -12.25
C ALA A 128 1.41 17.83 -10.87
N ASP A 129 1.98 16.65 -10.60
CA ASP A 129 1.83 15.93 -9.33
C ASP A 129 2.94 16.30 -8.31
N GLU A 130 3.96 17.09 -8.71
CA GLU A 130 5.03 17.57 -7.82
C GLU A 130 4.55 18.62 -6.80
N LEU A 131 3.40 19.26 -7.03
CA LEU A 131 2.85 20.32 -6.18
C LEU A 131 2.22 19.82 -4.86
N ASN A 132 2.17 18.51 -4.63
CA ASN A 132 1.70 17.91 -3.37
C ASN A 132 2.86 17.33 -2.52
N LEU A 133 4.09 17.80 -2.72
CA LEU A 133 5.28 17.47 -1.92
C LEU A 133 5.64 18.57 -0.93
#